data_AF-A0A257B458-F1
#
_entry.id   AF-A0A257B458-F1
#
_cell.length_a   1.000
_cell.length_b   1.000
_cell.length_c   1.000
_cell.angle_alpha   90.00
_cell.angle_beta   90.00
_cell.angle_gamma   90.00
#
_symmetry.space_group_name_H-M   'P 1'
#
loop_
_entity.id
_entity.type
_entity.pdbx_description
1 polymer ?
#
loop_
_entity_poly.entity_id
_entity_poly.type
_entity_poly.pdbx_seq_one_letter_code
_entity_poly.pdbx_strand_id
1 'polypeptide(L)'
;MATPLPIVKPDPAERFSRICSDCGVCTSSLRPHVKDACAFLVQKYDELEIAVQGHARRAETDELYFGPYEKIFRVRRRRPIAGAQWTGVVTTVAMRALERGLVEGVILTGTEPGTLNKPMPVLARTPEEVLACRGNKFGLSPTLEKIDDAIAAGLKRVLVVGTPCQFHALRVIEPTLPFEDLWCLGILCSDNTTHENYQTFLKSVSRSPETVVHMEFMPDFRLWMRHVNGEIEKLNFVEIPMHEIGPDLIAPSCRVCFNYTNSLADLSVGYMGGGMPDQQWLLIRNAKGWRLLDLIRDDVDLTEPTEGGNRALAMKGFLSQLGKPYAKGAPRPVKKLIAFLQRRIGPRGLEFARTRIEMKLAEGLFTARRKAAHRESLLVPRYAYAPLEKYILPGEAGPPTPPPARRSGRGATASQAVKAMDPVSIG
;
A
#
# COMPACT_ATOMS: atom_id res chain seq x y z
N MET A 1 -6.47 -27.34 -29.22
CA MET A 1 -5.90 -26.20 -28.48
C MET A 1 -6.95 -25.10 -28.51
N ALA A 2 -7.66 -24.87 -27.40
CA ALA A 2 -8.68 -23.82 -27.35
C ALA A 2 -7.98 -22.47 -27.13
N THR A 3 -8.16 -21.55 -28.08
CA THR A 3 -7.76 -20.15 -27.93
C THR A 3 -8.40 -19.60 -26.65
N PRO A 4 -7.64 -19.01 -25.70
CA PRO A 4 -8.24 -18.40 -24.53
C PRO A 4 -9.19 -17.30 -25.00
N LEU A 5 -10.45 -17.37 -24.56
CA LEU A 5 -11.40 -16.29 -24.81
C LEU A 5 -10.81 -14.99 -24.27
N PRO A 6 -10.89 -13.86 -25.00
CA PRO A 6 -10.47 -12.58 -24.47
C PRO A 6 -11.30 -12.29 -23.23
N ILE A 7 -10.64 -12.26 -22.07
CA ILE A 7 -11.25 -11.80 -20.82
C ILE A 7 -11.50 -10.30 -21.01
N VAL A 8 -12.72 -9.97 -21.43
CA VAL A 8 -13.21 -8.59 -21.46
C VAL A 8 -13.22 -8.12 -20.01
N LYS A 9 -12.38 -7.14 -19.67
CA LYS A 9 -12.44 -6.48 -18.35
C LYS A 9 -13.87 -6.01 -18.15
N PRO A 10 -14.54 -6.40 -17.05
CA PRO A 10 -15.93 -6.04 -16.87
C PRO A 10 -16.08 -4.52 -16.81
N ASP A 11 -17.22 -4.05 -17.33
CA ASP A 11 -17.63 -2.65 -17.26
C ASP A 11 -17.48 -2.15 -15.80
N PRO A 12 -16.95 -0.95 -15.54
CA PRO A 12 -17.03 -0.29 -14.23
C PRO A 12 -18.40 -0.39 -13.55
N ALA A 13 -19.50 -0.53 -14.32
CA ALA A 13 -20.85 -0.82 -13.86
C ALA A 13 -21.04 -2.17 -13.13
N GLU A 14 -20.15 -3.14 -13.31
CA GLU A 14 -20.21 -4.47 -12.65
C GLU A 14 -19.48 -4.53 -11.30
N ARG A 15 -18.90 -3.40 -10.85
CA ARG A 15 -18.22 -3.31 -9.56
C ARG A 15 -19.26 -3.25 -8.43
N PHE A 16 -19.12 -4.15 -7.44
CA PHE A 16 -20.00 -4.19 -6.25
C PHE A 16 -19.95 -2.94 -5.37
N SER A 17 -18.90 -2.12 -5.47
CA SER A 17 -18.73 -0.90 -4.65
C SER A 17 -18.44 0.31 -5.54
N ARG A 18 -19.12 1.42 -5.25
CA ARG A 18 -18.80 2.75 -5.83
C ARG A 18 -17.45 3.30 -5.34
N ILE A 19 -16.92 2.73 -4.25
CA ILE A 19 -15.58 2.97 -3.73
C ILE A 19 -14.75 1.73 -4.06
N CYS A 20 -14.10 1.71 -5.23
CA CYS A 20 -13.36 0.55 -5.73
C CYS A 20 -11.88 0.89 -5.89
N SER A 21 -10.99 -0.03 -5.50
CA SER A 21 -9.55 0.07 -5.76
C SER A 21 -9.09 -0.85 -6.89
N ASP A 22 -10.02 -1.47 -7.61
CA ASP A 22 -9.74 -2.39 -8.70
C ASP A 22 -8.76 -3.51 -8.29
N CYS A 23 -9.01 -4.18 -7.16
CA CYS A 23 -8.07 -5.18 -6.63
C CYS A 23 -8.05 -6.52 -7.40
N GLY A 24 -9.07 -6.81 -8.21
CA GLY A 24 -9.18 -8.02 -9.03
C GLY A 24 -10.09 -9.13 -8.47
N VAL A 25 -10.76 -8.91 -7.33
CA VAL A 25 -11.66 -9.93 -6.74
C VAL A 25 -12.98 -10.06 -7.51
N CYS A 26 -13.57 -8.94 -7.93
CA CYS A 26 -14.89 -8.96 -8.61
C CYS A 26 -14.85 -9.58 -10.01
N THR A 27 -13.66 -9.71 -10.57
CA THR A 27 -13.36 -10.04 -11.96
C THR A 27 -12.71 -11.42 -12.10
N SER A 28 -12.63 -12.17 -11.00
CA SER A 28 -12.11 -13.54 -10.91
C SER A 28 -13.16 -14.48 -10.33
N SER A 29 -12.81 -15.76 -10.23
CA SER A 29 -13.58 -16.80 -9.53
C SER A 29 -13.84 -16.46 -8.06
N LEU A 30 -13.11 -15.49 -7.50
CA LEU A 30 -13.21 -15.02 -6.12
C LEU A 30 -14.41 -14.09 -5.87
N ARG A 31 -15.14 -13.69 -6.92
CA ARG A 31 -16.31 -12.79 -6.85
C ARG A 31 -17.33 -13.17 -5.76
N PRO A 32 -17.66 -14.46 -5.50
CA PRO A 32 -18.60 -14.83 -4.43
C PRO A 32 -18.19 -14.33 -3.03
N HIS A 33 -16.90 -14.12 -2.77
CA HIS A 33 -16.38 -13.66 -1.47
C HIS A 33 -16.37 -12.14 -1.30
N VAL A 34 -16.77 -11.36 -2.33
CA VAL A 34 -16.61 -9.89 -2.34
C VAL A 34 -17.27 -9.19 -1.16
N LYS A 35 -18.43 -9.67 -0.70
CA LYS A 35 -19.20 -9.07 0.41
C LYS A 35 -18.40 -9.07 1.72
N ASP A 36 -17.56 -10.08 1.91
CA ASP A 36 -16.75 -10.26 3.11
C ASP A 36 -15.32 -9.77 2.94
N ALA A 37 -14.77 -9.83 1.73
CA ALA A 37 -13.36 -9.56 1.44
C ALA A 37 -13.05 -8.12 1.01
N CYS A 38 -14.03 -7.41 0.41
CA CYS A 38 -13.78 -6.08 -0.12
C CYS A 38 -13.51 -5.06 1.02
N ALA A 39 -12.29 -4.52 1.04
CA ALA A 39 -11.84 -3.48 1.98
C ALA A 39 -12.66 -2.17 1.93
N PHE A 40 -13.57 -2.04 0.97
CA PHE A 40 -14.42 -0.86 0.82
C PHE A 40 -15.91 -1.20 0.94
N LEU A 41 -16.24 -2.45 1.29
CA LEU A 41 -17.53 -2.85 1.84
C LEU A 41 -17.44 -2.96 3.37
N VAL A 42 -16.41 -3.66 3.86
CA VAL A 42 -16.09 -3.82 5.28
C VAL A 42 -14.56 -3.92 5.45
N GLN A 43 -13.99 -3.06 6.29
CA GLN A 43 -12.59 -3.13 6.70
C GLN A 43 -12.46 -3.97 7.96
N LYS A 44 -11.66 -5.02 7.85
CA LYS A 44 -11.42 -6.07 8.83
C LYS A 44 -9.97 -6.05 9.32
N TYR A 45 -9.27 -4.93 9.19
CA TYR A 45 -7.85 -4.87 9.54
C TYR A 45 -7.58 -5.23 11.00
N ASP A 46 -8.44 -4.82 11.96
CA ASP A 46 -8.26 -5.14 13.38
C ASP A 46 -8.26 -6.67 13.63
N GLU A 47 -9.18 -7.43 13.01
CA GLU A 47 -9.27 -8.89 13.14
C GLU A 47 -8.20 -9.63 12.31
N LEU A 48 -7.91 -9.13 11.11
CA LEU A 48 -6.92 -9.73 10.21
C LEU A 48 -5.49 -9.55 10.73
N GLU A 49 -5.18 -8.44 11.41
CA GLU A 49 -3.89 -8.23 12.07
C GLU A 49 -3.65 -9.29 13.15
N ILE A 50 -4.67 -9.62 13.95
CA ILE A 50 -4.57 -10.71 14.94
C ILE A 50 -4.37 -12.05 14.24
N ALA A 51 -5.16 -12.35 13.20
CA ALA A 51 -5.10 -13.62 12.50
C ALA A 51 -3.75 -13.86 11.81
N VAL A 52 -3.17 -12.82 11.21
CA VAL A 52 -1.95 -12.94 10.40
C VAL A 52 -0.67 -12.71 11.21
N GLN A 53 -0.70 -11.77 12.16
CA GLN A 53 0.49 -11.35 12.92
C GLN A 53 0.48 -11.87 14.38
N GLY A 54 -0.59 -12.52 14.81
CA GLY A 54 -0.73 -13.11 16.14
C GLY A 54 -1.14 -12.15 17.24
N HIS A 55 -1.22 -10.84 16.97
CA HIS A 55 -1.67 -9.85 17.95
C HIS A 55 -2.26 -8.60 17.30
N ALA A 56 -3.08 -7.88 18.06
CA ALA A 56 -3.53 -6.54 17.71
C ALA A 56 -2.40 -5.52 17.95
N ARG A 57 -2.53 -4.32 17.36
CA ARG A 57 -1.58 -3.22 17.60
C ARG A 57 -1.47 -2.91 19.08
N ARG A 58 -0.24 -2.87 19.59
CA ARG A 58 0.07 -2.50 20.97
C ARG A 58 -0.08 -0.99 21.15
N ALA A 59 -0.93 -0.59 22.08
CA ALA A 59 -1.06 0.81 22.49
C ALA A 59 0.30 1.36 22.94
N GLU A 60 0.51 2.67 22.77
CA GLU A 60 1.74 3.38 23.16
C GLU A 60 3.02 2.98 22.41
N THR A 61 2.91 2.12 21.39
CA THR A 61 4.03 1.78 20.50
C THR A 61 3.86 2.38 19.11
N ASP A 62 4.91 2.27 18.30
CA ASP A 62 4.87 2.65 16.89
C ASP A 62 3.94 1.79 16.03
N GLU A 63 3.42 0.66 16.56
CA GLU A 63 2.42 -0.16 15.87
C GLU A 63 1.12 0.61 15.60
N LEU A 64 0.81 1.64 16.40
CA LEU A 64 -0.32 2.54 16.13
C LEU A 64 -0.21 3.20 14.75
N TYR A 65 1.00 3.46 14.27
CA TYR A 65 1.26 4.02 12.96
C TYR A 65 1.58 2.92 11.93
N PHE A 66 2.47 1.99 12.30
CA PHE A 66 3.09 1.08 11.34
C PHE A 66 2.39 -0.29 11.22
N GLY A 67 1.39 -0.57 12.05
CA GLY A 67 0.79 -1.90 12.23
C GLY A 67 1.72 -2.83 13.02
N PRO A 68 1.31 -4.07 13.32
CA PRO A 68 2.20 -5.05 13.94
C PRO A 68 3.47 -5.28 13.10
N TYR A 69 4.62 -5.28 13.77
CA TYR A 69 5.91 -5.61 13.19
C TYR A 69 6.84 -6.19 14.25
N GLU A 70 7.80 -7.01 13.82
CA GLU A 70 8.88 -7.51 14.67
C GLU A 70 10.12 -6.61 14.60
N LYS A 71 10.46 -6.11 13.40
CA LYS A 71 11.63 -5.24 13.20
C LYS A 71 11.46 -4.32 11.99
N ILE A 72 12.01 -3.10 12.13
CA ILE A 72 12.15 -2.14 11.05
C ILE A 72 13.63 -1.98 10.71
N PHE A 73 13.98 -2.06 9.43
CA PHE A 73 15.32 -1.75 8.93
C PHE A 73 15.24 -0.69 7.83
N ARG A 74 16.26 0.14 7.73
CA ARG A 74 16.61 0.78 6.45
C ARG A 74 17.32 -0.25 5.60
N VAL A 75 16.97 -0.28 4.31
CA VAL A 75 17.55 -1.22 3.35
C VAL A 75 17.95 -0.51 2.07
N ARG A 76 19.09 -0.94 1.53
CA ARG A 76 19.53 -0.61 0.18
C ARG A 76 20.18 -1.82 -0.47
N ARG A 77 19.86 -2.11 -1.72
CA ARG A 77 20.60 -3.13 -2.48
C ARG A 77 22.00 -2.62 -2.79
N ARG A 78 23.02 -3.44 -2.51
CA ARG A 78 24.44 -3.12 -2.76
C ARG A 78 24.70 -2.79 -4.24
N ARG A 79 24.06 -3.57 -5.12
CA ARG A 79 24.08 -3.36 -6.57
C ARG A 79 22.65 -3.05 -7.03
N PRO A 80 22.25 -1.80 -7.28
CA PRO A 80 20.88 -1.51 -7.71
C PRO A 80 20.50 -2.19 -9.03
N ILE A 81 19.25 -2.65 -9.16
CA ILE A 81 18.72 -3.17 -10.44
C ILE A 81 18.33 -1.98 -11.34
N ALA A 82 18.93 -1.89 -12.53
CA ALA A 82 18.61 -0.85 -13.50
C ALA A 82 17.11 -0.89 -13.90
N GLY A 83 16.45 0.25 -13.87
CA GLY A 83 15.01 0.37 -14.16
C GLY A 83 14.07 -0.03 -13.01
N ALA A 84 14.59 -0.50 -11.87
CA ALA A 84 13.75 -0.64 -10.68
C ALA A 84 13.29 0.74 -10.16
N GLN A 85 12.23 0.75 -9.35
CA GLN A 85 11.69 1.98 -8.77
C GLN A 85 12.75 2.65 -7.88
N TRP A 86 13.28 1.85 -6.94
CA TRP A 86 14.38 2.18 -6.04
C TRP A 86 15.60 1.33 -6.38
N THR A 87 16.15 0.58 -5.42
CA THR A 87 17.33 -0.26 -5.66
C THR A 87 17.01 -1.70 -6.10
N GLY A 88 15.73 -2.07 -6.12
CA GLY A 88 15.27 -3.37 -6.63
C GLY A 88 15.00 -4.43 -5.58
N VAL A 89 14.89 -4.06 -4.29
CA VAL A 89 14.66 -5.00 -3.17
C VAL A 89 13.47 -5.95 -3.43
N VAL A 90 12.31 -5.42 -3.80
CA VAL A 90 11.09 -6.23 -4.06
C VAL A 90 11.33 -7.23 -5.20
N THR A 91 11.94 -6.77 -6.30
CA THR A 91 12.28 -7.62 -7.45
C THR A 91 13.26 -8.72 -7.04
N THR A 92 14.30 -8.39 -6.26
CA THR A 92 15.27 -9.39 -5.79
C THR A 92 14.63 -10.43 -4.89
N VAL A 93 13.78 -10.05 -3.92
CA VAL A 93 13.07 -11.03 -3.06
C VAL A 93 12.25 -11.99 -3.90
N ALA A 94 11.45 -11.47 -4.85
CA ALA A 94 10.61 -12.31 -5.70
C ALA A 94 11.41 -13.24 -6.63
N MET A 95 12.51 -12.76 -7.22
CA MET A 95 13.42 -13.59 -8.01
C MET A 95 14.05 -14.70 -7.16
N ARG A 96 14.62 -14.36 -6.00
CA ARG A 96 15.25 -15.34 -5.09
C ARG A 96 14.25 -16.37 -4.55
N ALA A 97 12.99 -15.98 -4.35
CA ALA A 97 11.95 -16.90 -3.91
C ALA A 97 11.69 -18.00 -4.95
N LEU A 98 11.70 -17.67 -6.25
CA LEU A 98 11.63 -18.64 -7.34
C LEU A 98 12.92 -19.46 -7.45
N GLU A 99 14.09 -18.80 -7.49
CA GLU A 99 15.40 -19.46 -7.66
C GLU A 99 15.68 -20.51 -6.58
N ARG A 100 15.25 -20.24 -5.34
CA ARG A 100 15.43 -21.15 -4.19
C ARG A 100 14.28 -22.14 -4.00
N GLY A 101 13.30 -22.17 -4.91
CA GLY A 101 12.15 -23.08 -4.85
C GLY A 101 11.21 -22.83 -3.67
N LEU A 102 11.27 -21.65 -3.03
CA LEU A 102 10.34 -21.27 -1.97
C LEU A 102 8.91 -21.18 -2.50
N VAL A 103 8.77 -20.69 -3.73
CA VAL A 103 7.51 -20.57 -4.46
C VAL A 103 7.67 -21.06 -5.89
N GLU A 104 6.55 -21.41 -6.52
CA GLU A 104 6.46 -21.94 -7.89
C GLU A 104 5.93 -20.90 -8.88
N GLY A 105 5.40 -19.80 -8.35
CA GLY A 105 4.93 -18.65 -9.10
C GLY A 105 4.82 -17.41 -8.23
N VAL A 106 4.93 -16.26 -8.88
CA VAL A 106 4.80 -14.94 -8.28
C VAL A 106 3.66 -14.20 -9.00
N ILE A 107 2.64 -13.83 -8.25
CA ILE A 107 1.59 -12.91 -8.72
C ILE A 107 2.06 -11.49 -8.44
N LEU A 108 2.17 -10.66 -9.47
CA LEU A 108 2.65 -9.29 -9.37
C LEU A 108 2.08 -8.40 -10.48
N THR A 109 2.46 -7.12 -10.47
CA THR A 109 2.11 -6.18 -11.54
C THR A 109 3.32 -5.98 -12.46
N GLY A 110 3.13 -6.21 -13.75
CA GLY A 110 4.02 -5.79 -14.84
C GLY A 110 3.50 -4.55 -15.56
N THR A 111 4.13 -4.22 -16.69
CA THR A 111 3.72 -3.12 -17.56
C THR A 111 3.04 -3.68 -18.81
N GLU A 112 1.92 -3.09 -19.22
CA GLU A 112 1.22 -3.46 -20.45
C GLU A 112 2.15 -3.25 -21.67
N PRO A 113 2.32 -4.25 -22.55
CA PRO A 113 3.16 -4.14 -23.75
C PRO A 113 2.78 -2.93 -24.59
N GLY A 114 3.79 -2.21 -25.11
CA GLY A 114 3.60 -0.99 -25.89
C GLY A 114 3.32 0.27 -25.06
N THR A 115 3.30 0.16 -23.72
CA THR A 115 3.19 1.31 -22.82
C THR A 115 4.44 1.45 -21.95
N LEU A 116 4.66 2.64 -21.38
CA LEU A 116 5.79 2.87 -20.48
C LEU A 116 5.54 2.39 -19.05
N ASN A 117 4.30 2.51 -18.57
CA ASN A 117 3.99 2.37 -17.14
C ASN A 117 2.52 1.99 -16.85
N LYS A 118 1.73 1.59 -17.86
CA LYS A 118 0.35 1.15 -17.62
C LYS A 118 0.38 -0.21 -16.91
N PRO A 119 -0.28 -0.35 -15.75
CA PRO A 119 -0.22 -1.59 -14.97
C PRO A 119 -0.93 -2.75 -15.67
N MET A 120 -0.33 -3.93 -15.61
CA MET A 120 -0.92 -5.18 -16.06
C MET A 120 -0.63 -6.29 -15.03
N PRO A 121 -1.65 -7.01 -14.51
CA PRO A 121 -1.42 -8.18 -13.68
C PRO A 121 -0.65 -9.28 -14.41
N VAL A 122 0.31 -9.91 -13.73
CA VAL A 122 1.16 -10.98 -14.27
C VAL A 122 1.26 -12.12 -13.25
N LEU A 123 1.23 -13.35 -13.74
CA LEU A 123 1.73 -14.52 -13.01
C LEU A 123 3.09 -14.88 -13.62
N ALA A 124 4.17 -14.61 -12.89
CA ALA A 124 5.53 -14.93 -13.28
C ALA A 124 5.97 -16.27 -12.68
N ARG A 125 6.64 -17.11 -13.45
CA ARG A 125 7.19 -18.41 -13.05
C ARG A 125 8.70 -18.50 -13.18
N THR A 126 9.34 -17.46 -13.74
CA THR A 126 10.80 -17.36 -13.85
C THR A 126 11.32 -16.04 -13.26
N PRO A 127 12.59 -16.01 -12.80
CA PRO A 127 13.22 -14.77 -12.38
C PRO A 127 13.23 -13.68 -13.46
N GLU A 128 13.33 -14.06 -14.74
CA GLU A 128 13.32 -13.16 -15.88
C GLU A 128 11.96 -12.48 -16.05
N GLU A 129 10.87 -13.23 -15.88
CA GLU A 129 9.51 -12.68 -15.90
C GLU A 129 9.28 -11.73 -14.72
N VAL A 130 9.81 -12.04 -13.53
CA VAL A 130 9.80 -11.13 -12.39
C VAL A 130 10.61 -9.85 -12.68
N LEU A 131 11.79 -9.99 -13.27
CA LEU A 131 12.65 -8.86 -13.63
C LEU A 131 12.00 -7.95 -14.68
N ALA A 132 11.26 -8.53 -15.63
CA ALA A 132 10.48 -7.79 -16.62
C ALA A 132 9.38 -6.93 -15.96
N CYS A 133 8.89 -7.33 -14.80
CA CYS A 133 7.90 -6.60 -14.01
C CYS A 133 8.49 -5.52 -13.09
N ARG A 134 9.79 -5.21 -13.13
CA ARG A 134 10.39 -4.17 -12.26
C ARG A 134 9.85 -2.76 -12.55
N GLY A 135 10.11 -1.84 -11.64
CA GLY A 135 9.79 -0.43 -11.84
C GLY A 135 8.40 -0.03 -11.36
N ASN A 136 8.08 1.25 -11.54
CA ASN A 136 6.85 1.86 -11.06
C ASN A 136 5.76 1.79 -12.14
N LYS A 137 4.52 1.53 -11.73
CA LYS A 137 3.36 1.42 -12.62
C LYS A 137 2.33 2.42 -12.18
N PHE A 138 1.89 3.25 -13.11
CA PHE A 138 0.99 4.36 -12.85
C PHE A 138 -0.43 3.87 -13.04
N GLY A 139 -1.01 3.30 -11.98
CA GLY A 139 -2.43 2.98 -11.95
C GLY A 139 -2.83 2.00 -10.85
N LEU A 140 -4.13 1.87 -10.65
CA LEU A 140 -4.73 0.70 -9.99
C LEU A 140 -4.47 -0.54 -10.85
N SER A 141 -4.31 -1.70 -10.21
CA SER A 141 -4.05 -2.97 -10.88
C SER A 141 -4.90 -4.07 -10.26
N PRO A 142 -5.67 -4.83 -11.06
CA PRO A 142 -6.45 -5.97 -10.57
C PRO A 142 -5.58 -7.21 -10.39
N THR A 143 -4.52 -7.07 -9.59
CA THR A 143 -3.47 -8.08 -9.41
C THR A 143 -4.02 -9.43 -8.92
N LEU A 144 -5.09 -9.43 -8.11
CA LEU A 144 -5.67 -10.66 -7.57
C LEU A 144 -6.41 -11.51 -8.62
N GLU A 145 -6.68 -11.00 -9.83
CA GLU A 145 -7.23 -11.82 -10.92
C GLU A 145 -6.32 -13.01 -11.25
N LYS A 146 -5.01 -12.85 -11.04
CA LYS A 146 -4.01 -13.89 -11.34
C LYS A 146 -3.99 -15.04 -10.34
N ILE A 147 -4.85 -15.01 -9.31
CA ILE A 147 -5.08 -16.17 -8.46
C ILE A 147 -5.71 -17.31 -9.26
N ASP A 148 -6.66 -17.02 -10.15
CA ASP A 148 -7.30 -18.03 -11.00
C ASP A 148 -6.27 -18.71 -11.91
N ASP A 149 -5.37 -17.93 -12.52
CA ASP A 149 -4.28 -18.44 -13.35
C ASP A 149 -3.34 -19.35 -12.55
N ALA A 150 -3.02 -18.98 -11.30
CA ALA A 150 -2.16 -19.79 -10.44
C ALA A 150 -2.83 -21.11 -10.02
N ILE A 151 -4.13 -21.09 -9.72
CA ILE A 151 -4.92 -22.29 -9.43
C ILE A 151 -5.00 -23.19 -10.65
N ALA A 152 -5.30 -22.63 -11.83
CA ALA A 152 -5.39 -23.36 -13.08
C ALA A 152 -4.06 -24.00 -13.49
N ALA A 153 -2.94 -23.33 -13.18
CA ALA A 153 -1.59 -23.87 -13.38
C ALA A 153 -1.19 -24.93 -12.34
N GLY A 154 -2.04 -25.24 -11.35
CA GLY A 154 -1.80 -26.25 -10.32
C GLY A 154 -0.72 -25.86 -9.31
N LEU A 155 -0.42 -24.56 -9.15
CA LEU A 155 0.59 -24.10 -8.22
C LEU A 155 0.13 -24.32 -6.77
N LYS A 156 1.08 -24.71 -5.91
CA LYS A 156 0.85 -24.98 -4.49
C LYS A 156 1.49 -23.92 -3.60
N ARG A 157 2.65 -23.38 -3.99
CA ARG A 157 3.37 -22.36 -3.23
C ARG A 157 3.47 -21.07 -4.06
N VAL A 158 2.79 -20.02 -3.62
CA VAL A 158 2.65 -18.77 -4.40
C VAL A 158 3.10 -17.57 -3.58
N LEU A 159 3.87 -16.67 -4.21
CA LEU A 159 4.17 -15.35 -3.67
C LEU A 159 3.28 -14.30 -4.34
N VAL A 160 2.64 -13.44 -3.56
CA VAL A 160 1.90 -12.28 -4.07
C VAL A 160 2.66 -11.01 -3.70
N VAL A 161 2.97 -10.19 -4.70
CA VAL A 161 3.47 -8.83 -4.53
C VAL A 161 2.29 -7.87 -4.69
N GLY A 162 1.90 -7.20 -3.60
CA GLY A 162 0.64 -6.47 -3.58
C GLY A 162 0.60 -5.23 -2.70
N THR A 163 -0.46 -4.47 -2.90
CA THR A 163 -0.82 -3.25 -2.15
C THR A 163 -1.73 -3.59 -0.95
N PRO A 164 -1.93 -2.67 0.00
CA PRO A 164 -2.68 -2.94 1.22
C PRO A 164 -4.12 -3.41 1.00
N CYS A 165 -4.85 -2.79 0.06
CA CYS A 165 -6.24 -3.17 -0.22
C CYS A 165 -6.35 -4.56 -0.90
N GLN A 166 -5.33 -4.96 -1.68
CA GLN A 166 -5.24 -6.30 -2.22
C GLN A 166 -4.98 -7.30 -1.10
N PHE A 167 -4.04 -7.02 -0.19
CA PHE A 167 -3.75 -7.93 0.93
C PHE A 167 -4.91 -8.04 1.94
N HIS A 168 -5.69 -6.97 2.15
CA HIS A 168 -6.93 -7.10 2.90
C HIS A 168 -7.86 -8.16 2.31
N ALA A 169 -8.17 -8.04 1.02
CA ALA A 169 -9.06 -9.00 0.38
C ALA A 169 -8.45 -10.41 0.33
N LEU A 170 -7.16 -10.50 0.02
CA LEU A 170 -6.43 -11.76 -0.05
C LEU A 170 -6.47 -12.49 1.29
N ARG A 171 -6.20 -11.83 2.43
CA ARG A 171 -6.20 -12.50 3.74
C ARG A 171 -7.58 -12.97 4.19
N VAL A 172 -8.66 -12.32 3.75
CA VAL A 172 -10.02 -12.82 4.01
C VAL A 172 -10.31 -14.08 3.19
N ILE A 173 -9.81 -14.15 1.96
CA ILE A 173 -10.10 -15.23 1.01
C ILE A 173 -9.11 -16.40 1.15
N GLU A 174 -7.90 -16.14 1.66
CA GLU A 174 -6.79 -17.10 1.78
C GLU A 174 -7.22 -18.49 2.31
N PRO A 175 -8.08 -18.62 3.35
CA PRO A 175 -8.51 -19.94 3.84
C PRO A 175 -9.29 -20.79 2.83
N THR A 176 -9.84 -20.19 1.77
CA THR A 176 -10.61 -20.89 0.74
C THR A 176 -9.77 -21.22 -0.50
N LEU A 177 -8.50 -20.78 -0.54
CA LEU A 177 -7.61 -21.01 -1.67
C LEU A 177 -6.92 -22.38 -1.55
N PRO A 178 -6.68 -23.10 -2.67
CA PRO A 178 -6.10 -24.45 -2.65
C PRO A 178 -4.56 -24.46 -2.54
N PHE A 179 -3.96 -23.35 -2.09
CA PHE A 179 -2.51 -23.21 -1.94
C PHE A 179 -2.05 -23.84 -0.62
N GLU A 180 -0.93 -24.56 -0.66
CA GLU A 180 -0.27 -25.09 0.53
C GLU A 180 0.46 -23.98 1.29
N ASP A 181 1.10 -23.05 0.55
CA ASP A 181 1.70 -21.86 1.11
C ASP A 181 1.43 -20.63 0.26
N LEU A 182 0.92 -19.59 0.92
CA LEU A 182 0.82 -18.25 0.37
C LEU A 182 1.80 -17.31 1.08
N TRP A 183 2.56 -16.55 0.30
CA TRP A 183 3.52 -15.56 0.78
C TRP A 183 3.10 -14.17 0.32
N CYS A 184 3.23 -13.17 1.18
CA CYS A 184 2.77 -11.81 0.93
C CYS A 184 3.92 -10.80 1.04
N LEU A 185 4.48 -10.37 -0.10
CA LEU A 185 5.46 -9.29 -0.18
C LEU A 185 4.77 -7.96 -0.45
N GLY A 186 4.56 -7.18 0.60
CA GLY A 186 3.79 -5.94 0.54
C GLY A 186 4.61 -4.76 0.06
N ILE A 187 4.03 -3.95 -0.82
CA ILE A 187 4.49 -2.59 -1.05
C ILE A 187 3.64 -1.60 -0.26
N LEU A 188 4.28 -0.55 0.25
CA LEU A 188 3.57 0.58 0.85
C LEU A 188 2.84 1.36 -0.24
N CYS A 189 1.64 1.86 0.06
CA CYS A 189 0.81 2.53 -0.93
C CYS A 189 -0.13 3.56 -0.29
N SER A 190 -0.18 4.74 -0.89
CA SER A 190 -1.20 5.76 -0.64
C SER A 190 -1.49 6.48 -1.96
N ASP A 191 -2.63 7.15 -2.02
CA ASP A 191 -2.96 8.13 -3.06
C ASP A 191 -2.89 7.61 -4.51
N ASN A 192 -3.18 6.31 -4.70
CA ASN A 192 -3.21 5.70 -6.03
C ASN A 192 -4.43 6.18 -6.86
N THR A 193 -4.37 6.01 -8.18
CA THR A 193 -5.42 6.41 -9.12
C THR A 193 -5.42 5.59 -10.40
N THR A 194 -6.32 5.87 -11.34
CA THR A 194 -6.34 5.23 -12.65
C THR A 194 -5.16 5.68 -13.51
N HIS A 195 -4.83 4.90 -14.52
CA HIS A 195 -3.74 5.24 -15.42
C HIS A 195 -3.96 6.57 -16.13
N GLU A 196 -5.20 6.83 -16.58
CA GLU A 196 -5.62 8.04 -17.26
C GLU A 196 -5.43 9.27 -16.36
N ASN A 197 -5.83 9.16 -15.09
CA ASN A 197 -5.64 10.22 -14.12
C ASN A 197 -4.16 10.49 -13.84
N TYR A 198 -3.32 9.46 -13.79
CA TYR A 198 -1.86 9.68 -13.72
C TYR A 198 -1.31 10.41 -14.94
N GLN A 199 -1.77 10.09 -16.15
CA GLN A 199 -1.34 10.81 -17.35
C GLN A 199 -1.74 12.30 -17.27
N THR A 200 -2.95 12.59 -16.77
CA THR A 200 -3.40 13.97 -16.51
C THR A 200 -2.55 14.66 -15.44
N PHE A 201 -2.19 13.95 -14.38
CA PHE A 201 -1.29 14.46 -13.35
C PHE A 201 0.07 14.83 -13.92
N LEU A 202 0.70 13.91 -14.66
CA LEU A 202 2.02 14.13 -15.27
C LEU A 202 2.03 15.34 -16.19
N LYS A 203 1.00 15.51 -17.04
CA LYS A 203 0.85 16.70 -17.89
C LYS A 203 0.77 18.01 -17.11
N SER A 204 0.37 17.96 -15.86
CA SER A 204 0.24 19.14 -14.99
C SER A 204 1.52 19.44 -14.19
N VAL A 205 2.46 18.49 -14.08
CA VAL A 205 3.61 18.60 -13.16
C VAL A 205 4.98 18.41 -13.81
N SER A 206 5.05 17.75 -14.97
CA SER A 206 6.29 17.48 -15.70
C SER A 206 6.39 18.32 -16.96
N ARG A 207 7.60 18.75 -17.31
CA ARG A 207 7.90 19.41 -18.60
C ARG A 207 7.88 18.44 -19.79
N SER A 208 8.04 17.13 -19.54
CA SER A 208 8.12 16.08 -20.58
C SER A 208 7.40 14.81 -20.10
N PRO A 209 6.07 14.88 -19.88
CA PRO A 209 5.31 13.83 -19.20
C PRO A 209 5.40 12.46 -19.88
N GLU A 210 5.48 12.42 -21.20
CA GLU A 210 5.57 11.22 -22.04
C GLU A 210 6.87 10.43 -21.85
N THR A 211 7.87 11.00 -21.19
CA THR A 211 9.16 10.34 -20.95
C THR A 211 9.33 9.87 -19.50
N VAL A 212 8.36 10.12 -18.62
CA VAL A 212 8.44 9.77 -17.19
C VAL A 212 8.24 8.26 -16.99
N VAL A 213 9.25 7.59 -16.43
CA VAL A 213 9.25 6.15 -16.13
C VAL A 213 9.27 5.83 -14.64
N HIS A 214 9.49 6.84 -13.80
CA HIS A 214 9.41 6.71 -12.35
C HIS A 214 8.99 8.04 -11.75
N MET A 215 8.09 7.98 -10.78
CA MET A 215 7.60 9.13 -10.05
C MET A 215 7.46 8.78 -8.58
N GLU A 216 7.89 9.67 -7.70
CA GLU A 216 7.75 9.45 -6.26
C GLU A 216 7.67 10.76 -5.46
N PHE A 217 6.82 10.77 -4.43
CA PHE A 217 6.66 11.89 -3.51
C PHE A 217 7.67 11.79 -2.36
N MET A 218 8.85 12.36 -2.56
CA MET A 218 10.01 12.10 -1.71
C MET A 218 9.94 12.76 -0.32
N PRO A 219 10.61 12.18 0.70
CA PRO A 219 10.72 12.75 2.04
C PRO A 219 11.34 14.15 2.14
N ASP A 220 11.97 14.65 1.06
CA ASP A 220 12.51 16.01 0.99
C ASP A 220 11.51 17.05 0.46
N PHE A 221 10.21 16.72 0.51
CA PHE A 221 9.08 17.57 0.11
C PHE A 221 9.05 17.92 -1.38
N ARG A 222 9.57 17.00 -2.22
CA ARG A 222 9.59 17.15 -3.68
C ARG A 222 9.05 15.91 -4.38
N LEU A 223 8.31 16.14 -5.46
CA LEU A 223 8.02 15.13 -6.45
C LEU A 223 9.28 14.93 -7.29
N TRP A 224 9.80 13.69 -7.33
CA TRP A 224 10.90 13.33 -8.21
C TRP A 224 10.34 12.53 -9.37
N MET A 225 10.69 12.93 -10.60
CA MET A 225 10.29 12.27 -11.83
C MET A 225 11.55 11.90 -12.60
N ARG A 226 11.76 10.60 -12.82
CA ARG A 226 12.89 10.12 -13.62
C ARG A 226 12.41 9.82 -15.03
N HIS A 227 13.15 10.34 -16.00
CA HIS A 227 12.85 10.20 -17.41
C HIS A 227 13.58 9.00 -18.03
N VAL A 228 13.16 8.57 -19.23
CA VAL A 228 13.79 7.46 -19.98
C VAL A 228 15.29 7.62 -20.18
N ASN A 229 15.77 8.87 -20.30
CA ASN A 229 17.19 9.21 -20.47
C ASN A 229 17.98 9.22 -19.13
N GLY A 230 17.31 8.96 -18.01
CA GLY A 230 17.89 8.98 -16.67
C GLY A 230 17.88 10.33 -15.96
N GLU A 231 17.47 11.43 -16.61
CA GLU A 231 17.32 12.74 -15.96
C GLU A 231 16.29 12.68 -14.84
N ILE A 232 16.53 13.43 -13.76
CA ILE A 232 15.59 13.56 -12.63
C ILE A 232 15.06 14.99 -12.59
N GLU A 233 13.80 15.16 -13.02
CA GLU A 233 13.03 16.38 -12.83
C GLU A 233 12.47 16.42 -11.40
N LYS A 234 12.50 17.61 -10.76
CA LYS A 234 12.07 17.78 -9.37
C LYS A 234 11.13 18.98 -9.25
N LEU A 235 10.00 18.78 -8.58
CA LEU A 235 9.00 19.81 -8.30
C LEU A 235 8.71 19.86 -6.79
N ASN A 236 8.72 21.04 -6.16
CA ASN A 236 8.38 21.12 -4.74
C ASN A 236 6.87 20.86 -4.55
N PHE A 237 6.47 20.19 -3.46
CA PHE A 237 5.06 19.88 -3.21
C PHE A 237 4.16 21.12 -3.20
N VAL A 238 4.65 22.24 -2.67
CA VAL A 238 3.93 23.53 -2.63
C VAL A 238 3.76 24.17 -4.01
N GLU A 239 4.46 23.68 -5.02
CA GLU A 239 4.37 24.15 -6.41
C GLU A 239 3.41 23.31 -7.25
N ILE A 240 2.99 22.13 -6.78
CA ILE A 240 2.02 21.29 -7.48
C ILE A 240 0.69 22.06 -7.65
N PRO A 241 0.18 22.21 -8.88
CA PRO A 241 -1.01 23.00 -9.16
C PRO A 241 -2.29 22.24 -8.83
N MET A 242 -2.52 21.89 -7.56
CA MET A 242 -3.69 21.12 -7.13
C MET A 242 -5.04 21.75 -7.52
N HIS A 243 -5.09 23.08 -7.64
CA HIS A 243 -6.26 23.80 -8.11
C HIS A 243 -6.62 23.57 -9.59
N GLU A 244 -5.65 23.20 -10.43
CA GLU A 244 -5.86 22.84 -11.84
C GLU A 244 -6.16 21.35 -11.98
N ILE A 245 -5.51 20.52 -11.15
CA ILE A 245 -5.66 19.06 -11.16
C ILE A 245 -7.02 18.61 -10.58
N GLY A 246 -7.51 19.32 -9.56
CA GLY A 246 -8.78 19.02 -8.91
C GLY A 246 -8.74 17.86 -7.89
N PRO A 247 -9.85 17.62 -7.17
CA PRO A 247 -9.92 16.63 -6.09
C PRO A 247 -10.08 15.19 -6.59
N ASP A 248 -10.48 14.98 -7.84
CA ASP A 248 -10.82 13.65 -8.35
C ASP A 248 -9.61 12.88 -8.89
N LEU A 249 -8.41 13.46 -8.77
CA LEU A 249 -7.18 12.76 -9.12
C LEU A 249 -7.03 11.48 -8.29
N ILE A 250 -7.20 11.52 -6.97
CA ILE A 250 -6.97 10.35 -6.12
C ILE A 250 -8.21 9.47 -6.14
N ALA A 251 -8.04 8.16 -6.33
CA ALA A 251 -9.17 7.23 -6.34
C ALA A 251 -9.98 7.33 -5.04
N PRO A 252 -11.33 7.28 -5.10
CA PRO A 252 -12.17 7.35 -3.91
C PRO A 252 -11.82 6.29 -2.85
N SER A 253 -11.41 5.10 -3.27
CA SER A 253 -10.91 4.02 -2.40
C SER A 253 -9.66 4.42 -1.63
N CYS A 254 -8.70 5.06 -2.30
CA CYS A 254 -7.49 5.55 -1.64
C CYS A 254 -7.80 6.65 -0.62
N ARG A 255 -8.86 7.45 -0.78
CA ARG A 255 -9.28 8.47 0.20
C ARG A 255 -9.91 7.90 1.46
N VAL A 256 -10.23 6.60 1.51
CA VAL A 256 -10.74 5.90 2.70
C VAL A 256 -9.93 4.63 3.00
N CYS A 257 -8.67 4.58 2.55
CA CYS A 257 -7.73 3.52 2.89
C CYS A 257 -6.98 3.88 4.18
N PHE A 258 -6.98 2.99 5.16
CA PHE A 258 -6.36 3.21 6.47
C PHE A 258 -5.06 2.43 6.68
N ASN A 259 -4.60 1.64 5.69
CA ASN A 259 -3.46 0.75 5.84
C ASN A 259 -2.27 1.14 4.94
N TYR A 260 -1.70 2.33 5.11
CA TYR A 260 -0.57 2.79 4.27
C TYR A 260 0.63 1.82 4.34
N THR A 261 0.93 1.29 5.53
CA THR A 261 2.13 0.44 5.73
C THR A 261 1.99 -0.98 5.19
N ASN A 262 0.79 -1.40 4.77
CA ASN A 262 0.51 -2.78 4.34
C ASN A 262 0.68 -3.81 5.48
N SER A 263 -0.01 -3.59 6.60
CA SER A 263 0.08 -4.38 7.85
C SER A 263 -0.24 -5.87 7.74
N LEU A 264 -0.84 -6.31 6.63
CA LEU A 264 -1.24 -7.70 6.41
C LEU A 264 -0.24 -8.50 5.55
N ALA A 265 0.87 -7.88 5.16
CA ALA A 265 1.98 -8.55 4.49
C ALA A 265 2.75 -9.48 5.45
N ASP A 266 3.66 -10.29 4.90
CA ASP A 266 4.70 -10.95 5.69
C ASP A 266 5.93 -10.04 5.81
N LEU A 267 6.31 -9.40 4.69
CA LEU A 267 7.36 -8.38 4.61
C LEU A 267 6.80 -7.16 3.87
N SER A 268 6.92 -5.96 4.43
CA SER A 268 6.55 -4.72 3.74
C SER A 268 7.76 -3.90 3.35
N VAL A 269 7.76 -3.38 2.11
CA VAL A 269 8.84 -2.57 1.55
C VAL A 269 8.32 -1.21 1.09
N GLY A 270 9.01 -0.14 1.44
CA GLY A 270 8.66 1.22 1.05
C GLY A 270 9.82 2.18 1.22
N TYR A 271 9.55 3.48 1.30
CA TYR A 271 10.62 4.49 1.38
C TYR A 271 10.43 5.55 2.48
N MET A 272 9.22 5.74 3.00
CA MET A 272 8.91 6.89 3.87
C MET A 272 9.83 6.99 5.09
N GLY A 273 10.13 5.86 5.75
CA GLY A 273 11.07 5.79 6.87
C GLY A 273 12.50 5.40 6.47
N GLY A 274 12.79 5.21 5.18
CA GLY A 274 14.08 4.75 4.67
C GLY A 274 15.18 5.81 4.67
N GLY A 275 14.82 7.10 4.62
CA GLY A 275 15.78 8.18 4.45
C GLY A 275 16.11 8.45 2.97
N MET A 276 17.17 9.23 2.72
CA MET A 276 17.51 9.74 1.39
C MET A 276 19.03 9.75 1.15
N PRO A 277 19.52 9.65 -0.10
CA PRO A 277 18.82 9.19 -1.30
C PRO A 277 18.86 7.65 -1.46
N ASP A 278 17.93 7.11 -2.25
CA ASP A 278 17.84 5.68 -2.63
C ASP A 278 17.82 4.68 -1.47
N GLN A 279 17.24 5.08 -0.34
CA GLN A 279 17.11 4.23 0.84
C GLN A 279 15.63 3.85 1.00
N GLN A 280 15.40 2.55 1.15
CA GLN A 280 14.09 2.00 1.44
C GLN A 280 14.03 1.62 2.92
N TRP A 281 12.86 1.22 3.38
CA TRP A 281 12.70 0.54 4.66
C TRP A 281 11.98 -0.79 4.48
N LEU A 282 12.25 -1.69 5.41
CA LEU A 282 11.58 -2.97 5.59
C LEU A 282 10.82 -2.94 6.89
N LEU A 283 9.58 -3.41 6.88
CA LEU A 283 8.85 -3.79 8.08
C LEU A 283 8.68 -5.30 8.02
N ILE A 284 9.43 -6.01 8.84
CA ILE A 284 9.31 -7.45 9.00
C ILE A 284 8.14 -7.70 9.94
N ARG A 285 7.11 -8.41 9.47
CA ARG A 285 5.84 -8.51 10.20
C ARG A 285 5.70 -9.78 11.01
N ASN A 286 6.22 -10.87 10.48
CA ASN A 286 6.14 -12.20 11.07
C ASN A 286 7.34 -13.07 10.61
N ALA A 287 7.35 -14.33 11.04
CA ALA A 287 8.35 -15.32 10.67
C ALA A 287 8.52 -15.52 9.14
N LYS A 288 7.43 -15.47 8.35
CA LYS A 288 7.52 -15.50 6.88
C LYS A 288 8.27 -14.28 6.35
N GLY A 289 8.08 -13.12 6.96
CA GLY A 289 8.81 -11.89 6.66
C GLY A 289 10.31 -12.00 6.83
N TRP A 290 10.77 -12.63 7.92
CA TRP A 290 12.19 -12.93 8.13
C TRP A 290 12.75 -13.84 7.05
N ARG A 291 12.03 -14.92 6.72
CA ARG A 291 12.43 -15.85 5.65
C ARG A 291 12.57 -15.13 4.30
N LEU A 292 11.68 -14.19 3.98
CA LEU A 292 11.77 -13.37 2.76
C LEU A 292 13.00 -12.44 2.76
N LEU A 293 13.35 -11.84 3.91
CA LEU A 293 14.57 -11.04 4.03
C LEU A 293 15.83 -11.91 3.89
N ASP A 294 15.83 -13.10 4.49
CA ASP A 294 17.00 -14.00 4.45
C ASP A 294 17.37 -14.45 3.04
N LEU A 295 16.41 -14.51 2.12
CA LEU A 295 16.66 -14.76 0.70
C LEU A 295 17.67 -13.78 0.07
N ILE A 296 17.71 -12.54 0.58
CA ILE A 296 18.42 -11.40 -0.01
C ILE A 296 19.45 -10.77 0.94
N ARG A 297 19.73 -11.38 2.10
CA ARG A 297 20.60 -10.79 3.14
C ARG A 297 22.00 -10.42 2.61
N ASP A 298 22.53 -11.21 1.69
CA ASP A 298 23.84 -10.98 1.05
C ASP A 298 23.81 -9.91 -0.06
N ASP A 299 22.62 -9.58 -0.57
CA ASP A 299 22.42 -8.60 -1.64
C ASP A 299 22.21 -7.17 -1.10
N VAL A 300 21.96 -7.00 0.20
CA VAL A 300 21.54 -5.72 0.80
C VAL A 300 22.37 -5.26 1.99
N ASP A 301 22.39 -3.95 2.19
CA ASP A 301 22.84 -3.33 3.42
C ASP A 301 21.64 -3.00 4.30
N LEU A 302 21.71 -3.42 5.57
CA LEU A 302 20.69 -3.16 6.59
C LEU A 302 21.26 -2.22 7.65
N THR A 303 20.52 -1.17 7.97
CA THR A 303 20.87 -0.24 9.06
C THR A 303 19.64 0.09 9.89
N GLU A 304 19.85 0.59 11.11
CA GLU A 304 18.74 1.05 11.95
C GLU A 304 18.06 2.29 11.34
N PRO A 305 16.73 2.41 11.47
CA PRO A 305 16.02 3.60 11.04
C PRO A 305 16.44 4.82 11.86
N THR A 306 16.41 5.98 11.20
CA THR A 306 16.66 7.27 11.84
C THR A 306 15.34 8.00 12.03
N GLU A 307 15.27 8.93 12.97
CA GLU A 307 14.14 9.83 13.12
C GLU A 307 14.59 11.23 13.55
N GLY A 308 13.76 12.23 13.27
CA GLY A 308 14.02 13.59 13.71
C GLY A 308 13.01 14.60 13.18
N GLY A 309 13.02 15.80 13.76
CA GLY A 309 12.04 16.85 13.47
C GLY A 309 10.75 16.67 14.28
N ASN A 310 9.75 17.48 13.98
CA ASN A 310 8.48 17.50 14.70
C ASN A 310 7.31 17.60 13.72
N ARG A 311 6.38 16.64 13.78
CA ARG A 311 5.23 16.59 12.88
C ARG A 311 4.05 17.49 13.24
N ALA A 312 4.02 18.09 14.43
CA ALA A 312 2.88 18.88 14.92
C ALA A 312 2.54 20.06 13.99
N LEU A 313 3.55 20.80 13.50
CA LEU A 313 3.32 21.91 12.57
C LEU A 313 2.81 21.42 11.21
N ALA A 314 3.35 20.29 10.72
CA ALA A 314 2.91 19.69 9.46
C ALA A 314 1.45 19.22 9.55
N MET A 315 1.09 18.57 10.65
CA MET A 315 -0.29 18.14 10.92
C MET A 315 -1.24 19.33 11.09
N LYS A 316 -0.86 20.37 11.84
CA LYS A 316 -1.64 21.61 11.95
C LYS A 316 -1.90 22.24 10.58
N GLY A 317 -0.86 22.35 9.75
CA GLY A 317 -0.95 22.85 8.39
C GLY A 317 -1.91 22.01 7.53
N PHE A 318 -1.76 20.69 7.54
CA PHE A 318 -2.63 19.77 6.82
C PHE A 318 -4.09 19.87 7.25
N LEU A 319 -4.38 19.77 8.55
CA LEU A 319 -5.74 19.85 9.09
C LEU A 319 -6.41 21.18 8.76
N SER A 320 -5.66 22.29 8.76
CA SER A 320 -6.19 23.61 8.38
C SER A 320 -6.66 23.71 6.92
N GLN A 321 -6.19 22.81 6.05
CA GLN A 321 -6.54 22.76 4.63
C GLN A 321 -7.47 21.60 4.28
N LEU A 322 -7.60 20.61 5.16
CA LEU A 322 -8.43 19.43 4.93
C LEU A 322 -9.89 19.83 4.70
N GLY A 323 -10.46 19.39 3.58
CA GLY A 323 -11.83 19.68 3.17
C GLY A 323 -12.06 21.05 2.53
N LYS A 324 -11.04 21.92 2.45
CA LYS A 324 -11.15 23.20 1.73
C LYS A 324 -10.90 23.01 0.23
N PRO A 325 -11.53 23.82 -0.64
CA PRO A 325 -11.19 23.85 -2.06
C PRO A 325 -9.72 24.18 -2.27
N TYR A 326 -9.08 23.58 -3.29
CA TYR A 326 -7.71 23.93 -3.65
C TYR A 326 -7.67 25.37 -4.17
N ALA A 327 -7.11 26.27 -3.37
CA ALA A 327 -6.92 27.67 -3.75
C ALA A 327 -5.64 27.84 -4.59
N LYS A 328 -5.58 28.95 -5.36
CA LYS A 328 -4.31 29.42 -5.92
C LYS A 328 -3.34 29.64 -4.77
N GLY A 329 -2.27 28.84 -4.75
CA GLY A 329 -1.28 28.88 -3.67
C GLY A 329 -0.51 30.20 -3.61
N ALA A 330 0.31 30.35 -2.57
CA ALA A 330 1.10 31.56 -2.34
C ALA A 330 2.00 31.96 -3.54
N PRO A 331 2.42 33.23 -3.66
CA PRO A 331 3.36 33.65 -4.71
C PRO A 331 4.65 32.82 -4.73
N ARG A 332 5.29 32.68 -5.90
CA ARG A 332 6.54 31.92 -6.10
C ARG A 332 7.63 32.16 -5.03
N PRO A 333 7.98 33.41 -4.64
CA PRO A 333 9.01 33.62 -3.61
C PRO A 333 8.62 33.03 -2.25
N VAL A 334 7.35 33.12 -1.87
CA VAL A 334 6.83 32.54 -0.62
C VAL A 334 6.89 31.01 -0.68
N LYS A 335 6.48 30.41 -1.81
CA LYS A 335 6.59 28.95 -2.02
C LYS A 335 8.04 28.45 -1.87
N LYS A 336 9.01 29.17 -2.44
CA LYS A 336 10.44 28.83 -2.29
C LYS A 336 10.91 28.90 -0.84
N LEU A 337 10.48 29.91 -0.08
CA LEU A 337 10.79 30.02 1.35
C LEU A 337 10.18 28.86 2.15
N ILE A 338 8.89 28.54 1.91
CA ILE A 338 8.23 27.40 2.56
C ILE A 338 8.97 26.10 2.25
N ALA A 339 9.33 25.86 0.98
CA ALA A 339 10.09 24.68 0.58
C ALA A 339 11.48 24.61 1.22
N PHE A 340 12.15 25.74 1.42
CA PHE A 340 13.41 25.81 2.16
C PHE A 340 13.22 25.42 3.63
N LEU A 341 12.21 25.98 4.30
CA LEU A 341 11.90 25.66 5.70
C LEU A 341 11.52 24.18 5.86
N GLN A 342 10.61 23.66 5.04
CA GLN A 342 10.19 22.25 5.09
C GLN A 342 11.39 21.30 5.03
N ARG A 343 12.38 21.56 4.16
CA ARG A 343 13.58 20.72 4.06
C ARG A 343 14.50 20.82 5.27
N ARG A 344 14.57 21.99 5.92
CA ARG A 344 15.48 22.22 7.05
C ARG A 344 14.93 21.74 8.39
N ILE A 345 13.65 21.99 8.66
CA ILE A 345 13.01 21.75 9.96
C ILE A 345 11.89 20.70 9.93
N GLY A 346 11.52 20.22 8.74
CA GLY A 346 10.47 19.21 8.58
C GLY A 346 10.85 17.85 9.17
N PRO A 347 9.86 16.99 9.43
CA PRO A 347 10.07 15.65 9.95
C PRO A 347 10.90 14.79 8.97
N ARG A 348 11.72 13.88 9.50
CA ARG A 348 12.62 13.00 8.75
C ARG A 348 12.56 11.57 9.28
N GLY A 349 12.83 10.61 8.39
CA GLY A 349 12.87 9.19 8.76
C GLY A 349 11.54 8.69 9.32
N LEU A 350 11.54 7.97 10.45
CA LEU A 350 10.31 7.45 11.04
C LEU A 350 9.30 8.56 11.38
N GLU A 351 9.78 9.73 11.79
CA GLU A 351 8.90 10.86 12.11
C GLU A 351 8.17 11.39 10.86
N PHE A 352 8.83 11.36 9.69
CA PHE A 352 8.18 11.66 8.41
C PHE A 352 7.12 10.60 8.08
N ALA A 353 7.43 9.32 8.29
CA ALA A 353 6.47 8.23 8.07
C ALA A 353 5.24 8.37 8.96
N ARG A 354 5.41 8.62 10.28
CA ARG A 354 4.30 8.91 11.21
C ARG A 354 3.46 10.09 10.74
N THR A 355 4.12 11.17 10.28
CA THR A 355 3.43 12.35 9.73
C THR A 355 2.51 11.97 8.56
N ARG A 356 3.02 11.23 7.58
CA ARG A 356 2.25 10.85 6.39
C ARG A 356 1.11 9.89 6.73
N ILE A 357 1.33 8.99 7.66
CA ILE A 357 0.31 8.05 8.14
C ILE A 357 -0.79 8.80 8.89
N GLU A 358 -0.46 9.69 9.83
CA GLU A 358 -1.45 10.51 10.55
C GLU A 358 -2.27 11.39 9.60
N MET A 359 -1.63 12.03 8.61
CA MET A 359 -2.34 12.77 7.57
C MET A 359 -3.33 11.87 6.83
N LYS A 360 -2.93 10.63 6.52
CA LYS A 360 -3.78 9.70 5.78
C LYS A 360 -4.95 9.16 6.60
N LEU A 361 -4.71 8.84 7.87
CA LEU A 361 -5.77 8.44 8.81
C LEU A 361 -6.78 9.59 8.99
N ALA A 362 -6.31 10.82 9.16
CA ALA A 362 -7.16 12.01 9.28
C ALA A 362 -7.98 12.27 8.02
N GLU A 363 -7.39 12.17 6.82
CA GLU A 363 -8.11 12.28 5.55
C GLU A 363 -9.16 11.18 5.40
N GLY A 364 -8.78 9.95 5.72
CA GLY A 364 -9.64 8.77 5.66
C GLY A 364 -10.89 8.94 6.50
N LEU A 365 -10.70 9.28 7.78
CA LEU A 365 -11.78 9.46 8.72
C LEU A 365 -12.67 10.65 8.34
N PHE A 366 -12.07 11.79 8.00
CA PHE A 366 -12.81 12.96 7.52
C PHE A 366 -13.67 12.63 6.30
N THR A 367 -13.10 11.92 5.31
CA THR A 367 -13.80 11.53 4.09
C THR A 367 -14.92 10.54 4.38
N ALA A 368 -14.68 9.52 5.21
CA ALA A 368 -15.68 8.55 5.61
C ALA A 368 -16.87 9.24 6.30
N ARG A 369 -16.62 10.13 7.27
CA ARG A 369 -17.66 10.89 7.97
C ARG A 369 -18.45 11.82 7.06
N ARG A 370 -17.81 12.50 6.11
CA ARG A 370 -18.49 13.46 5.23
C ARG A 370 -19.26 12.80 4.10
N LYS A 371 -18.73 11.73 3.50
CA LYS A 371 -19.30 11.12 2.29
C LYS A 371 -20.04 9.80 2.56
N ALA A 372 -19.80 9.15 3.69
CA ALA A 372 -20.32 7.83 4.00
C ALA A 372 -20.54 7.61 5.51
N ALA A 373 -21.05 8.61 6.25
CA ALA A 373 -21.21 8.56 7.71
C ALA A 373 -21.89 7.27 8.23
N HIS A 374 -22.97 6.86 7.57
CA HIS A 374 -23.73 5.64 7.90
C HIS A 374 -22.90 4.34 7.77
N ARG A 375 -21.72 4.41 7.14
CA ARG A 375 -20.77 3.30 6.93
C ARG A 375 -19.48 3.47 7.72
N GLU A 376 -19.35 4.46 8.60
CA GLU A 376 -18.11 4.70 9.36
C GLU A 376 -17.65 3.43 10.09
N SER A 377 -18.55 2.76 10.82
CA SER A 377 -18.26 1.50 11.53
C SER A 377 -17.84 0.32 10.63
N LEU A 378 -18.05 0.43 9.32
CA LEU A 378 -17.63 -0.56 8.33
C LEU A 378 -16.35 -0.16 7.61
N LEU A 379 -16.11 1.14 7.41
CA LEU A 379 -15.01 1.65 6.59
C LEU A 379 -13.80 2.09 7.40
N VAL A 380 -13.97 2.41 8.68
CA VAL A 380 -12.90 2.93 9.54
C VAL A 380 -12.52 1.87 10.57
N PRO A 381 -11.30 1.31 10.49
CA PRO A 381 -10.77 0.40 11.50
C PRO A 381 -10.66 1.08 12.87
N ARG A 382 -10.80 0.31 13.96
CA ARG A 382 -10.77 0.88 15.31
C ARG A 382 -9.41 1.49 15.65
N TYR A 383 -8.30 0.90 15.17
CA TYR A 383 -6.98 1.47 15.41
C TYR A 383 -6.80 2.88 14.81
N ALA A 384 -7.59 3.29 13.81
CA ALA A 384 -7.40 4.56 13.13
C ALA A 384 -7.70 5.77 14.02
N TYR A 385 -8.46 5.58 15.10
CA TYR A 385 -8.88 6.65 16.02
C TYR A 385 -7.77 7.04 16.98
N ALA A 386 -7.05 6.09 17.58
CA ALA A 386 -6.06 6.35 18.62
C ALA A 386 -4.94 7.34 18.19
N PRO A 387 -4.34 7.23 16.98
CA PRO A 387 -3.38 8.23 16.50
C PRO A 387 -3.95 9.65 16.35
N LEU A 388 -5.26 9.78 16.24
CA LEU A 388 -5.99 11.02 15.97
C LEU A 388 -6.60 11.67 17.22
N GLU A 389 -6.58 11.02 18.39
CA GLU A 389 -7.19 11.52 19.64
C GLU A 389 -6.62 12.88 20.10
N LYS A 390 -5.42 13.23 19.64
CA LYS A 390 -4.78 14.52 19.94
C LYS A 390 -5.19 15.66 19.00
N TYR A 391 -6.05 15.40 18.02
CA TYR A 391 -6.48 16.36 17.01
C TYR A 391 -7.99 16.57 17.03
N ILE A 392 -8.42 17.78 16.69
CA ILE A 392 -9.82 18.07 16.35
C ILE A 392 -9.90 18.18 14.84
N LEU A 393 -10.66 17.29 14.20
CA LEU A 393 -10.82 17.30 12.75
C LEU A 393 -11.74 18.45 12.31
N PRO A 394 -11.60 18.97 11.08
CA PRO A 394 -12.42 20.09 10.60
C PRO A 394 -13.94 19.81 10.65
N GLY A 395 -14.65 20.63 11.42
CA GLY A 395 -16.08 20.53 11.61
C GLY A 395 -16.52 19.54 12.70
N GLU A 396 -15.60 19.06 13.53
CA GLU A 396 -15.90 18.25 14.71
C GLU A 396 -15.80 19.07 16.00
N ALA A 397 -16.60 18.70 17.01
CA ALA A 397 -16.66 19.40 18.30
C ALA A 397 -15.55 18.98 19.27
N GLY A 398 -14.88 17.85 19.01
CA GLY A 398 -13.83 17.30 19.85
C GLY A 398 -13.02 16.24 19.12
N PRO A 399 -12.11 15.55 19.83
CA PRO A 399 -11.33 14.48 19.24
C PRO A 399 -12.17 13.33 18.69
N PRO A 400 -11.72 12.65 17.62
CA PRO A 400 -12.40 11.50 17.09
C PRO A 400 -12.56 10.37 18.10
N THR A 401 -13.80 9.97 18.37
CA THR A 401 -14.11 8.75 19.12
C THR A 401 -14.63 7.65 18.18
N PRO A 402 -14.21 6.39 18.36
CA PRO A 402 -14.75 5.28 17.58
C PRO A 402 -16.24 5.08 17.90
N PRO A 403 -17.07 4.68 16.93
CA PRO A 403 -18.43 4.23 17.21
C PRO A 403 -18.41 3.03 18.17
N PRO A 404 -19.53 2.76 18.87
CA PRO A 404 -19.66 1.57 19.70
C PRO A 404 -19.28 0.33 18.90
N ALA A 405 -18.55 -0.59 19.53
CA ALA A 405 -18.21 -1.86 18.89
C ALA A 405 -19.50 -2.53 18.41
N ARG A 406 -19.52 -2.99 17.15
CA ARG A 406 -20.66 -3.74 16.63
C ARG A 406 -20.89 -4.93 17.55
N ARG A 407 -22.09 -5.06 18.12
CA ARG A 407 -22.54 -6.34 18.65
C ARG A 407 -22.46 -7.33 17.48
N SER A 408 -21.59 -8.32 17.59
CA SER A 408 -21.56 -9.43 16.64
C SER A 408 -22.98 -9.97 16.53
N GLY A 409 -23.60 -9.83 15.36
CA GLY A 409 -24.87 -10.48 15.07
C GLY A 409 -24.71 -11.98 15.35
N ARG A 410 -25.68 -12.56 16.05
CA ARG A 410 -25.70 -13.96 16.51
C ARG A 410 -25.22 -14.95 15.43
N GLY A 411 -24.35 -15.88 15.81
CA GLY A 411 -24.40 -17.25 15.30
C GLY A 411 -23.28 -17.74 14.38
N ALA A 412 -22.04 -17.77 14.87
CA ALA A 412 -21.16 -18.92 14.67
C ALA A 412 -20.31 -19.05 15.93
N THR A 413 -20.69 -19.97 16.80
CA THR A 413 -19.97 -20.26 18.04
C THR A 413 -18.57 -20.75 17.68
N ALA A 414 -17.56 -19.97 18.05
CA ALA A 414 -16.15 -20.35 18.03
C ALA A 414 -15.82 -21.40 19.13
N SER A 415 -16.63 -22.45 19.24
CA SER A 415 -16.54 -23.47 20.30
C SER A 415 -16.53 -24.91 19.76
N GLN A 416 -16.32 -25.14 18.47
CA GLN A 416 -16.23 -26.51 17.92
C GLN A 416 -15.03 -26.79 17.01
N ALA A 417 -14.01 -25.93 17.00
CA ALA A 417 -12.77 -26.18 16.25
C ALA A 417 -11.51 -26.03 17.12
N VAL A 418 -11.53 -26.57 18.34
CA VAL A 418 -10.31 -26.85 19.13
C VAL A 418 -10.56 -28.12 19.95
N LYS A 419 -10.59 -29.27 19.27
CA LYS A 419 -10.46 -30.60 19.91
C LYS A 419 -10.16 -31.65 18.84
N ALA A 420 -8.90 -31.71 18.40
CA ALA A 420 -8.25 -32.90 17.85
C ALA A 420 -6.79 -32.56 17.49
N MET A 421 -5.95 -32.31 18.50
CA MET A 421 -4.52 -32.61 18.41
C MET A 421 -4.15 -33.24 19.74
N ASP A 422 -4.23 -34.57 19.78
CA ASP A 422 -3.61 -35.36 20.84
C ASP A 422 -2.08 -35.16 20.78
N PRO A 423 -1.41 -35.03 21.93
CA PRO A 423 0.03 -35.01 21.97
C PRO A 423 0.57 -36.42 21.74
N VAL A 424 1.40 -36.58 20.71
CA VAL A 424 2.31 -37.71 20.59
C VAL A 424 3.24 -37.67 21.80
N SER A 425 3.09 -38.64 22.68
CA SER A 425 3.98 -38.92 23.79
C SER A 425 5.41 -39.14 23.28
N ILE A 426 6.34 -38.40 23.86
CA ILE A 426 7.75 -38.77 23.88
C ILE A 426 7.89 -39.88 24.90
N GLY A 427 8.23 -41.08 24.41
CA GLY A 427 8.60 -42.28 25.13
C GLY A 427 9.31 -43.20 24.17
#